data_AF-I2D9Z3-F1
#
_entry.id   AF-I2D9Z3-F1
#
_cell.length_a   1.000
_cell.length_b   1.000
_cell.length_c   1.000
_cell.angle_alpha   90.00
_cell.angle_beta   90.00
_cell.angle_gamma   90.00
#
_symmetry.space_group_name_H-M   'P 1'
#
loop_
_entity.id
_entity.type
_entity.pdbx_description
1 polymer ?
#
loop_
_entity_poly.entity_id
_entity_poly.type
_entity_poly.pdbx_seq_one_letter_code
_entity_poly.pdbx_strand_id
1 'polypeptide(L)'
;MKSRNNKISVVLVVLSLIYVIYLTYISNNNLLVGATVSKGKNGDIVITNVDEFSMASYSGIEKGDIVKSINNKKINTNEIKMNKLKNVSSMIVERNGHNLELKMTLFNDKNFTTYLIPLIFYIVCLFCCFFILKINESKNLLSAVVLIIFLLSASIAFISAGGSAKGDMLSRLIMVVTL
;
A
#
# COMPACT_ATOMS: atom_id res chain seq x y z
N MET A 1 14.83 23.53 -28.28
CA MET A 1 13.43 23.25 -27.87
C MET A 1 13.35 21.81 -27.39
N LYS A 2 12.98 21.55 -26.13
CA LYS A 2 12.80 20.18 -25.60
C LYS A 2 11.81 19.41 -26.49
N SER A 3 12.22 18.23 -26.96
CA SER A 3 11.40 17.43 -27.87
C SER A 3 10.04 17.06 -27.26
N ARG A 4 9.00 16.93 -28.10
CA ARG A 4 7.63 16.56 -27.66
C ARG A 4 7.62 15.26 -26.85
N ASN A 5 8.38 14.26 -27.28
CA ASN A 5 8.48 12.96 -26.62
C ASN A 5 9.10 13.08 -25.22
N ASN A 6 10.16 13.87 -25.07
CA ASN A 6 10.76 14.13 -23.76
C ASN A 6 9.81 14.87 -22.81
N LYS A 7 8.96 15.78 -23.31
CA LYS A 7 7.94 16.43 -22.47
C LYS A 7 6.94 15.41 -21.91
N ILE A 8 6.46 14.49 -22.75
CA ILE A 8 5.53 13.42 -22.34
C ILE A 8 6.19 12.54 -21.27
N SER A 9 7.42 12.08 -21.52
CA SER A 9 8.16 11.27 -20.54
C SER A 9 8.37 11.99 -19.20
N VAL A 10 8.65 13.29 -19.20
CA VAL A 10 8.76 14.09 -17.96
C VAL A 10 7.43 14.15 -17.22
N VAL A 11 6.31 14.36 -17.93
CA VAL A 11 4.97 14.34 -17.30
C VAL A 11 4.68 12.99 -16.66
N LEU A 12 5.01 11.89 -17.32
CA LEU A 12 4.83 10.53 -16.76
C LEU A 12 5.64 10.33 -15.48
N VAL A 13 6.90 10.78 -15.46
CA VAL A 13 7.76 10.70 -14.25
C VAL A 13 7.21 11.58 -13.11
N VAL A 14 6.66 12.76 -13.40
CA VAL A 14 6.06 13.62 -12.38
C VAL A 14 4.79 12.98 -11.81
N LEU A 15 3.93 12.41 -12.66
CA LEU A 15 2.73 11.70 -12.23
C LEU A 15 3.08 10.47 -11.37
N SER A 16 4.11 9.71 -11.74
CA SER A 16 4.56 8.57 -10.93
C SER A 16 5.09 9.01 -9.57
N LEU A 17 5.82 10.13 -9.49
CA LEU A 17 6.29 10.71 -8.23
C LEU A 17 5.14 11.11 -7.31
N ILE A 18 4.11 11.78 -7.85
CA ILE A 18 2.91 12.16 -7.08
C ILE A 18 2.23 10.91 -6.51
N TYR A 19 2.10 9.86 -7.32
CA TYR A 19 1.50 8.60 -6.89
C TYR A 19 2.31 7.90 -5.79
N VAL A 20 3.63 7.83 -5.91
CA VAL A 20 4.49 7.24 -4.88
C VAL A 20 4.48 8.05 -3.58
N ILE A 21 4.40 9.39 -3.65
CA ILE A 21 4.22 10.23 -2.46
C ILE A 21 2.88 9.93 -1.77
N TYR A 22 1.80 9.78 -2.55
CA TYR A 22 0.50 9.38 -2.03
C TYR A 22 0.55 8.03 -1.31
N LEU A 23 1.22 7.03 -1.89
CA LEU A 23 1.38 5.73 -1.25
C LEU A 23 2.29 5.77 -0.04
N THR A 24 3.33 6.61 -0.04
CA THR A 24 4.17 6.85 1.15
C THR A 24 3.32 7.40 2.29
N TYR A 25 2.43 8.35 2.00
CA TYR A 25 1.51 8.91 2.98
C TYR A 25 0.56 7.85 3.54
N ILE A 26 -0.05 7.02 2.70
CA ILE A 26 -0.90 5.90 3.15
C ILE A 26 -0.11 4.90 3.96
N SER A 27 1.10 4.57 3.51
CA SER A 27 1.98 3.59 4.12
C SER A 27 2.37 3.99 5.54
N ASN A 28 2.69 5.27 5.77
CA ASN A 28 3.12 5.80 7.07
C ASN A 28 1.98 6.05 8.06
N ASN A 29 0.77 6.35 7.59
CA ASN A 29 -0.36 6.65 8.48
C ASN A 29 -1.08 5.40 9.04
N ASN A 30 -0.46 4.21 8.95
CA ASN A 30 -0.96 2.95 9.52
C ASN A 30 -2.46 2.71 9.28
N LEU A 31 -2.90 2.91 8.03
CA LEU A 31 -4.21 2.45 7.62
C LEU A 31 -4.17 0.92 7.61
N LEU A 32 -4.48 0.29 8.74
CA LEU A 32 -4.92 -1.08 8.68
C LEU A 32 -6.13 -1.11 7.77
N VAL A 33 -6.06 -1.90 6.72
CA VAL A 33 -7.21 -2.19 5.87
C VAL A 33 -7.11 -3.65 5.53
N GLY A 34 -8.25 -4.32 5.58
CA GLY A 34 -8.36 -5.74 5.29
C GLY A 34 -8.90 -6.58 6.44
N ALA A 35 -9.33 -5.98 7.56
CA ALA A 35 -10.22 -6.64 8.52
C ALA A 35 -11.56 -5.91 8.54
N THR A 36 -12.64 -6.66 8.28
CA THR A 36 -14.02 -6.17 8.37
C THR A 36 -14.61 -6.59 9.70
N VAL A 37 -15.13 -5.63 10.46
CA VAL A 37 -15.72 -5.85 11.77
C VAL A 37 -17.23 -5.65 11.77
N SER A 38 -17.92 -6.41 12.60
CA SER A 38 -19.34 -6.21 12.90
C SER A 38 -19.54 -6.16 14.41
N LYS A 39 -20.60 -5.47 14.85
CA LYS A 39 -21.05 -5.57 16.23
C LYS A 39 -21.73 -6.94 16.43
N GLY A 40 -21.25 -7.69 17.41
CA GLY A 40 -21.86 -8.92 17.91
C GLY A 40 -23.06 -8.62 18.82
N LYS A 41 -23.75 -9.68 19.23
CA LYS A 41 -25.00 -9.61 20.00
C LYS A 41 -24.85 -8.90 21.36
N ASN A 42 -23.66 -8.94 21.96
CA ASN A 42 -23.38 -8.37 23.28
C ASN A 42 -22.72 -6.98 23.20
N GLY A 43 -22.63 -6.38 22.00
CA GLY A 43 -21.91 -5.13 21.76
C GLY A 43 -20.41 -5.29 21.48
N ASP A 44 -19.90 -6.52 21.52
CA ASP A 44 -18.53 -6.85 21.16
C ASP A 44 -18.25 -6.62 19.66
N ILE A 45 -16.99 -6.38 19.31
CA ILE A 45 -16.58 -6.11 17.94
C ILE A 45 -15.90 -7.36 17.40
N VAL A 46 -16.54 -8.02 16.43
CA VAL A 46 -16.12 -9.32 15.90
C VAL A 46 -15.62 -9.17 14.48
N ILE A 47 -14.51 -9.84 14.16
CA ILE A 47 -13.95 -9.87 12.82
C ILE A 47 -14.76 -10.85 11.96
N THR A 48 -15.40 -10.31 10.94
CA THR A 48 -16.31 -11.04 10.04
C THR A 48 -15.63 -11.48 8.74
N ASN A 49 -14.61 -10.73 8.32
CA ASN A 49 -13.83 -11.04 7.14
C ASN A 49 -12.41 -10.50 7.26
N VAL A 50 -11.46 -11.22 6.67
CA VAL A 50 -10.07 -10.80 6.52
C VAL A 50 -9.71 -10.90 5.04
N ASP A 51 -9.36 -9.77 4.43
CA ASP A 51 -8.90 -9.71 3.05
C ASP A 51 -7.57 -10.50 2.94
N GLU A 52 -7.47 -11.39 1.96
CA GLU A 52 -6.23 -12.10 1.67
C GLU A 52 -5.10 -11.13 1.31
N PHE A 53 -3.87 -11.48 1.69
CA PHE A 53 -2.69 -10.66 1.48
C PHE A 53 -2.79 -9.26 2.11
N SER A 54 -3.68 -9.07 3.08
CA SER A 54 -3.81 -7.80 3.77
C SER A 54 -2.91 -7.69 4.99
N MET A 55 -2.70 -6.47 5.48
CA MET A 55 -1.99 -6.26 6.75
C MET A 55 -2.65 -7.03 7.90
N ALA A 56 -3.98 -7.16 7.90
CA ALA A 56 -4.71 -7.97 8.89
C ALA A 56 -4.35 -9.47 8.77
N SER A 57 -4.40 -10.03 7.55
CA SER A 57 -3.99 -11.41 7.29
C SER A 57 -2.53 -11.65 7.71
N TYR A 58 -1.63 -10.73 7.35
CA TYR A 58 -0.21 -10.84 7.68
C TYR A 58 0.11 -10.69 9.16
N SER A 59 -0.73 -9.99 9.92
CA SER A 59 -0.65 -9.89 11.38
C SER A 59 -1.26 -11.10 12.09
N GLY A 60 -1.78 -12.09 11.36
CA GLY A 60 -2.35 -13.30 11.93
C GLY A 60 -3.76 -13.12 12.46
N ILE A 61 -4.47 -12.07 12.04
CA ILE A 61 -5.88 -11.86 12.37
C ILE A 61 -6.73 -12.89 11.64
N GLU A 62 -7.69 -13.49 12.34
CA GLU A 62 -8.59 -14.50 11.79
C GLU A 62 -10.05 -14.08 11.92
N LYS A 63 -10.89 -14.64 11.04
CA LYS A 63 -12.34 -14.49 11.12
C LYS A 63 -12.83 -15.16 12.41
N GLY A 64 -13.65 -14.45 13.17
CA GLY A 64 -14.18 -14.89 14.47
C GLY A 64 -13.45 -14.26 15.66
N ASP A 65 -12.29 -13.63 15.46
CA ASP A 65 -11.59 -12.91 16.52
C ASP A 65 -12.45 -11.79 17.11
N ILE A 66 -12.43 -11.67 18.44
CA ILE A 66 -13.13 -10.61 19.18
C ILE A 66 -12.12 -9.53 19.53
N VAL A 67 -12.30 -8.32 19.00
CA VAL A 67 -11.42 -7.19 19.29
C VAL A 67 -11.72 -6.66 20.70
N LYS A 68 -10.71 -6.64 21.57
CA LYS A 68 -10.81 -6.12 22.94
C LYS A 68 -10.28 -4.70 23.06
N SER A 69 -9.16 -4.41 22.41
CA SER A 69 -8.55 -3.09 22.43
C SER A 69 -7.77 -2.80 21.15
N ILE A 70 -7.65 -1.52 20.83
CA ILE A 70 -6.88 -0.97 19.72
C ILE A 70 -5.94 0.08 20.32
N ASN A 71 -4.65 0.03 19.98
CA ASN A 71 -3.66 1.00 20.44
C ASN A 71 -3.61 1.17 21.97
N ASN A 72 -3.79 0.08 22.72
CA ASN A 72 -3.92 0.06 24.18
C ASN A 72 -5.07 0.92 24.73
N LYS A 73 -6.05 1.26 23.90
CA LYS A 73 -7.25 2.01 24.26
C LYS A 73 -8.50 1.20 23.95
N LYS A 74 -9.58 1.54 24.67
CA LYS A 74 -10.91 1.00 24.42
C LYS A 74 -11.37 1.46 23.04
N ILE A 75 -11.98 0.56 22.27
CA ILE A 75 -12.28 0.78 20.86
C ILE A 75 -13.13 2.04 20.70
N ASN A 76 -12.62 3.00 19.94
CA ASN A 76 -13.35 4.22 19.62
C ASN A 76 -14.07 4.04 18.28
N THR A 77 -15.30 4.53 18.16
CA THR A 77 -16.05 4.54 16.89
C THR A 77 -15.28 5.23 15.76
N ASN A 78 -14.36 6.14 16.07
CA ASN A 78 -13.49 6.80 15.09
C ASN A 78 -12.50 5.84 14.40
N GLU A 79 -12.16 4.73 15.06
CA GLU A 79 -11.25 3.69 14.53
C GLU A 79 -12.00 2.69 13.62
N ILE A 80 -13.33 2.79 13.54
CA ILE A 80 -14.19 1.95 12.72
C ILE A 80 -14.92 2.84 11.70
N LYS A 81 -14.44 2.84 10.46
CA LYS A 81 -15.07 3.59 9.36
C LYS A 81 -15.58 2.61 8.31
N MET A 82 -16.87 2.65 8.02
CA MET A 82 -17.53 1.71 7.08
C MET A 82 -17.24 0.24 7.40
N ASN A 83 -17.36 -0.16 8.67
CA ASN A 83 -17.09 -1.52 9.16
C ASN A 83 -15.64 -2.00 8.93
N LYS A 84 -14.71 -1.12 8.59
CA LYS A 84 -13.28 -1.44 8.51
C LYS A 84 -12.53 -0.74 9.62
N LEU A 85 -11.59 -1.47 10.21
CA LEU A 85 -10.64 -0.92 11.17
C LEU A 85 -9.72 0.09 10.46
N LYS A 86 -9.30 1.16 11.14
CA LYS A 86 -8.33 2.15 10.64
C LYS A 86 -7.38 2.59 11.76
N ASN A 87 -6.17 3.02 11.39
CA ASN A 87 -5.15 3.58 12.30
C ASN A 87 -4.80 2.66 13.48
N VAL A 88 -4.76 1.35 13.24
CA VAL A 88 -4.47 0.35 14.25
C VAL A 88 -2.97 0.05 14.20
N SER A 89 -2.23 0.31 15.28
CA SER A 89 -0.79 0.00 15.40
C SER A 89 -0.54 -1.18 16.34
N SER A 90 -1.43 -1.38 17.31
CA SER A 90 -1.52 -2.62 18.09
C SER A 90 -2.98 -2.99 18.30
N MET A 91 -3.27 -4.28 18.42
CA MET A 91 -4.60 -4.78 18.73
C MET A 91 -4.48 -5.95 19.69
N ILE A 92 -5.41 -6.04 20.65
CA ILE A 92 -5.60 -7.23 21.45
C ILE A 92 -6.89 -7.90 20.99
N VAL A 93 -6.77 -9.14 20.52
CA VAL A 93 -7.91 -9.97 20.13
C VAL A 93 -8.06 -11.15 21.07
N GLU A 94 -9.29 -11.54 21.34
CA GLU A 94 -9.61 -12.79 22.02
C GLU A 94 -9.89 -13.87 20.98
N ARG A 95 -9.12 -14.96 21.03
CA ARG A 95 -9.30 -16.16 20.20
C ARG A 95 -9.32 -17.39 21.10
N ASN A 96 -10.40 -18.17 21.03
CA ASN A 96 -10.59 -19.37 21.86
C ASN A 96 -10.36 -19.13 23.37
N GLY A 97 -10.79 -17.96 23.89
CA GLY A 97 -10.63 -17.58 25.30
C GLY A 97 -9.23 -17.08 25.69
N HIS A 98 -8.27 -17.01 24.76
CA HIS A 98 -6.94 -16.45 24.98
C HIS A 98 -6.80 -15.07 24.34
N ASN A 99 -6.17 -14.15 25.07
CA ASN A 99 -5.84 -12.82 24.54
C ASN A 99 -4.52 -12.88 23.77
N LEU A 100 -4.55 -12.48 22.50
CA LEU A 100 -3.40 -12.36 21.62
C LEU A 100 -3.12 -10.88 21.37
N GLU A 101 -1.90 -10.44 21.66
CA GLU A 101 -1.44 -9.10 21.30
C GLU A 101 -0.79 -9.13 19.91
N LEU A 102 -1.41 -8.43 18.97
CA LEU A 102 -0.95 -8.31 17.59
C LEU A 102 -0.38 -6.90 17.37
N LYS A 103 0.92 -6.82 17.12
CA LYS A 103 1.61 -5.57 16.80
C LYS A 103 1.71 -5.39 15.29
N MET A 104 1.31 -4.22 14.82
CA MET A 104 1.28 -3.81 13.42
C MET A 104 2.26 -2.66 13.26
N THR A 105 3.54 -2.97 13.32
CA THR A 105 4.62 -2.00 13.20
C THR A 105 5.08 -1.84 11.74
N LEU A 106 5.48 -0.62 11.39
CA LEU A 106 6.09 -0.30 10.10
C LEU A 106 7.41 -1.06 9.85
N PHE A 107 8.11 -1.42 10.93
CA PHE A 107 9.35 -2.21 10.93
C PHE A 107 9.10 -3.70 11.23
N ASN A 108 7.94 -4.22 10.83
CA ASN A 108 7.75 -5.66 10.76
C ASN A 108 8.41 -6.14 9.46
N ASP A 109 9.10 -7.30 9.47
CA ASP A 109 9.85 -7.85 8.33
C ASP A 109 9.04 -7.78 7.01
N LYS A 110 7.72 -7.91 7.12
CA LYS A 110 6.78 -7.92 6.00
C LYS A 110 6.57 -6.55 5.33
N ASN A 111 6.63 -5.43 6.05
CA ASN A 111 6.57 -4.07 5.46
C ASN A 111 7.85 -3.76 4.67
N PHE A 112 8.97 -4.36 5.07
CA PHE A 112 10.23 -4.29 4.31
C PHE A 112 10.03 -4.87 2.90
N THR A 113 9.39 -6.04 2.81
CA THR A 113 9.13 -6.72 1.53
C THR A 113 8.01 -6.06 0.71
N THR A 114 6.92 -5.62 1.35
CA THR A 114 5.77 -5.05 0.63
C THR A 114 5.90 -3.58 0.26
N TYR A 115 6.82 -2.82 0.87
CA TYR A 115 6.96 -1.39 0.59
C TYR A 115 8.41 -0.97 0.33
N LEU A 116 9.35 -1.33 1.21
CA LEU A 116 10.73 -0.82 1.11
C LEU A 116 11.46 -1.35 -0.12
N ILE A 117 11.37 -2.66 -0.41
CA ILE A 117 11.98 -3.26 -1.60
C ILE A 117 11.39 -2.66 -2.89
N PRO A 118 10.04 -2.58 -3.08
CA PRO A 118 9.43 -1.87 -4.19
C PRO A 118 9.85 -0.41 -4.32
N LEU A 119 10.03 0.30 -3.20
CA LEU A 119 10.47 1.69 -3.20
C LEU A 119 11.91 1.84 -3.72
N ILE A 120 12.81 0.96 -3.28
CA ILE A 120 14.20 0.93 -3.78
C ILE A 120 14.20 0.64 -5.29
N PHE A 121 13.42 -0.35 -5.73
CA PHE A 121 13.29 -0.66 -7.15
C PHE A 121 12.78 0.53 -7.97
N TYR A 122 11.77 1.25 -7.47
CA TYR A 122 11.28 2.48 -8.10
C TYR A 122 12.33 3.59 -8.17
N ILE A 123 13.14 3.79 -7.13
CA ILE A 123 14.24 4.77 -7.15
C ILE A 123 15.28 4.41 -8.23
N VAL A 124 15.61 3.13 -8.37
CA VAL A 124 16.50 2.65 -9.44
C VAL A 124 15.88 2.91 -10.81
N CYS A 125 14.60 2.60 -11.00
CA CYS A 125 13.88 2.89 -12.25
C CYS A 125 13.85 4.40 -12.57
N LEU A 126 13.65 5.27 -11.57
CA LEU A 126 13.72 6.72 -11.74
C LEU A 126 15.10 7.18 -12.18
N PHE A 127 16.16 6.63 -11.58
CA PHE A 127 17.53 6.92 -11.98
C PHE A 127 17.76 6.53 -13.45
N CYS A 128 17.33 5.34 -13.87
CA CYS A 128 17.37 4.92 -15.27
C CYS A 128 16.57 5.86 -16.18
N CYS A 129 15.35 6.24 -15.79
CA CYS A 129 14.51 7.17 -16.56
C CYS A 129 15.19 8.53 -16.74
N PHE A 130 15.88 9.04 -15.71
CA PHE A 130 16.65 10.29 -15.80
C PHE A 130 17.75 10.22 -16.85
N PHE A 131 18.54 9.12 -16.89
CA PHE A 131 19.56 8.94 -17.93
C PHE A 131 18.96 8.82 -19.33
N ILE A 132 17.87 8.04 -19.47
CA ILE A 132 17.19 7.87 -20.75
C ILE A 132 16.69 9.23 -21.26
N LEU A 133 16.08 10.06 -20.40
CA LEU A 133 15.62 11.40 -20.73
C LEU A 133 16.77 12.30 -21.21
N LYS A 134 17.90 12.29 -20.47
CA LYS A 134 19.09 13.10 -20.80
C LYS A 134 19.71 12.67 -22.14
N ILE A 135 19.82 11.37 -22.40
CA ILE A 135 20.34 10.84 -23.66
C ILE A 135 19.38 11.12 -24.83
N ASN A 136 18.07 11.05 -24.58
CA ASN A 136 17.05 11.21 -25.61
C ASN A 136 16.76 12.68 -25.97
N GLU A 137 17.32 13.64 -25.23
CA GLU A 137 17.11 15.07 -25.49
C GLU A 137 17.59 15.52 -26.87
N SER A 138 18.67 14.91 -27.37
CA SER A 138 19.19 15.17 -28.72
C SER A 138 18.62 14.24 -29.80
N LYS A 139 18.22 13.01 -29.42
CA LYS A 139 17.83 11.96 -30.38
C LYS A 139 16.32 11.88 -30.66
N ASN A 140 15.48 12.29 -29.71
CA ASN A 140 14.01 12.30 -29.83
C ASN A 140 13.39 10.94 -30.28
N LEU A 141 13.97 9.83 -29.83
CA LEU A 141 13.55 8.48 -30.20
C LEU A 141 12.28 8.07 -29.46
N LEU A 142 11.37 7.40 -30.17
CA LEU A 142 10.15 6.85 -29.59
C LEU A 142 10.45 5.63 -28.70
N SER A 143 11.46 4.84 -29.05
CA SER A 143 11.90 3.69 -28.25
C SER A 143 12.31 4.07 -26.82
N ALA A 144 12.90 5.26 -26.64
CA ALA A 144 13.23 5.79 -25.31
C ALA A 144 11.97 6.06 -24.47
N VAL A 145 10.89 6.53 -25.09
CA VAL A 145 9.60 6.75 -24.39
C VAL A 145 8.99 5.42 -23.98
N VAL A 146 8.98 4.43 -24.88
CA VAL A 146 8.47 3.09 -24.60
C VAL A 146 9.23 2.44 -23.44
N LEU A 147 10.56 2.58 -23.41
CA LEU A 147 11.38 2.08 -22.32
C LEU A 147 11.07 2.77 -20.97
N ILE A 148 10.86 4.09 -20.97
CA ILE A 148 10.44 4.82 -19.76
C ILE A 148 9.07 4.33 -19.29
N ILE A 149 8.10 4.16 -20.20
CA ILE A 149 6.77 3.64 -19.85
C ILE A 149 6.87 2.26 -19.22
N PHE A 150 7.69 1.37 -19.80
CA PHE A 150 7.91 0.02 -19.27
C PHE A 150 8.54 0.02 -17.88
N LEU A 151 9.58 0.84 -17.65
CA LEU A 151 10.23 0.95 -16.34
C LEU A 151 9.29 1.52 -15.27
N LEU A 152 8.51 2.54 -15.64
CA LEU A 152 7.52 3.12 -14.75
C LEU A 152 6.37 2.15 -14.47
N SER A 153 5.84 1.44 -15.47
CA SER A 153 4.75 0.49 -15.27
C SER A 153 5.17 -0.67 -14.36
N ALA A 154 6.35 -1.25 -14.60
CA ALA A 154 6.88 -2.32 -13.77
C ALA A 154 7.07 -1.88 -12.31
N SER A 155 7.72 -0.74 -12.07
CA SER A 155 7.96 -0.25 -10.71
C SER A 155 6.68 0.19 -9.99
N ILE A 156 5.74 0.82 -10.70
CA ILE A 156 4.42 1.18 -10.18
C ILE A 156 3.62 -0.08 -9.82
N ALA A 157 3.67 -1.14 -10.62
CA ALA A 157 2.99 -2.41 -10.30
C ALA A 157 3.46 -2.97 -8.96
N PHE A 158 4.78 -3.04 -8.73
CA PHE A 158 5.36 -3.53 -7.48
C PHE A 158 4.97 -2.67 -6.27
N ILE A 159 5.03 -1.34 -6.39
CA ILE A 159 4.62 -0.45 -5.30
C ILE A 159 3.11 -0.53 -5.05
N SER A 160 2.31 -0.64 -6.11
CA SER A 160 0.84 -0.73 -6.02
C SER A 160 0.39 -2.05 -5.40
N ALA A 161 1.14 -3.13 -5.57
CA ALA A 161 0.88 -4.38 -4.85
C ALA A 161 0.95 -4.17 -3.33
N GLY A 162 1.93 -3.40 -2.85
CA GLY A 162 2.03 -2.99 -1.44
C GLY A 162 0.85 -2.14 -0.95
N GLY A 163 0.43 -1.16 -1.74
CA GLY A 163 -0.76 -0.36 -1.43
C GLY A 163 -2.06 -1.18 -1.45
N SER A 164 -2.18 -2.13 -2.38
CA SER A 164 -3.30 -3.06 -2.52
C SER A 164 -3.42 -4.00 -1.31
N ALA A 165 -2.28 -4.52 -0.82
CA ALA A 165 -2.19 -5.28 0.43
C ALA A 165 -2.62 -4.44 1.64
N LYS A 166 -2.41 -3.13 1.61
CA LYS A 166 -2.96 -2.19 2.59
C LYS A 166 -4.40 -1.77 2.28
N GLY A 167 -5.11 -2.53 1.44
CA GLY A 167 -6.52 -2.38 1.09
C GLY A 167 -6.90 -1.05 0.43
N ASP A 168 -5.94 -0.35 -0.15
CA ASP A 168 -6.19 0.88 -0.91
C ASP A 168 -6.81 0.55 -2.28
N MET A 169 -7.94 1.20 -2.59
CA MET A 169 -8.70 0.92 -3.80
C MET A 169 -8.01 1.45 -5.06
N LEU A 170 -7.34 2.60 -4.97
CA LEU A 170 -6.59 3.17 -6.10
C LEU A 170 -5.40 2.27 -6.45
N SER A 171 -4.70 1.77 -5.44
CA SER A 171 -3.59 0.82 -5.60
C SER A 171 -4.04 -0.48 -6.26
N ARG A 172 -5.20 -1.03 -5.88
CA ARG A 172 -5.78 -2.22 -6.52
C ARG A 172 -6.05 -1.98 -8.01
N LEU A 173 -6.66 -0.84 -8.35
CA LEU A 173 -6.98 -0.51 -9.74
C LEU A 173 -5.70 -0.33 -10.56
N ILE A 174 -4.74 0.44 -10.05
CA ILE A 174 -3.46 0.69 -10.74
C ILE A 174 -2.70 -0.62 -10.91
N MET A 175 -2.64 -1.48 -9.89
CA MET A 175 -2.02 -2.79 -9.99
C MET A 175 -2.60 -3.59 -11.17
N VAL A 176 -3.93 -3.69 -11.29
CA VAL A 176 -4.59 -4.42 -12.40
C VAL A 176 -4.30 -3.80 -13.77
N VAL A 177 -4.20 -2.48 -13.86
CA VAL A 177 -3.89 -1.80 -15.13
C VAL A 177 -2.43 -1.98 -15.54
N THR A 178 -1.53 -2.14 -14.56
CA THR A 178 -0.09 -2.27 -14.82
C THR A 178 0.41 -3.71 -14.97
N LEU A 179 -0.43 -4.71 -14.64
CA LEU A 179 -0.13 -6.14 -14.70
C LEU A 179 -0.59 -6.74 -16.04
#